data_AF-A0A382ENA9-F1
#
_entry.id   AF-A0A382ENA9-F1
#
_cell.length_a   1.000
_cell.length_b   1.000
_cell.length_c   1.000
_cell.angle_alpha   90.00
_cell.angle_beta   90.00
_cell.angle_gamma   90.00
#
_symmetry.space_group_name_H-M   'P 1'
#
loop_
_entity.id
_entity.type
_entity.pdbx_description
1 polymer ?
#
loop_
_entity_poly.entity_id
_entity_poly.type
_entity_poly.pdbx_seq_one_letter_code
_entity_poly.pdbx_strand_id
1 'polypeptide(L)'
;MNPPTLGHQKLVNTIQSQPGDHFLFLTHTQNAKTDPLAFAEKLFFTQQMFAGIKIGDPKVRTIIQAMQKLEQMGYTDITYVAGSDRVNEFRELLNKYNGQEYTFDSIKTVNAGTRDPDSQGVEGMSARMVRDLAARGDKIAFMKAIPGDRKLATMMYDKLRSKLNVPAI
;
A
#
# COMPACT_ATOMS: atom_id res chain seq x y z
N MET A 1 0.96 4.03 1.38
CA MET A 1 0.29 3.36 2.52
C MET A 1 0.71 4.06 3.81
N ASN A 2 -0.04 5.05 4.30
CA ASN A 2 0.34 5.82 5.51
C ASN A 2 -0.88 6.15 6.40
N PRO A 3 -1.31 5.22 7.27
CA PRO A 3 -0.75 3.88 7.48
C PRO A 3 -1.21 2.83 6.46
N PRO A 4 -0.62 1.62 6.46
CA PRO A 4 -1.26 0.39 5.99
C PRO A 4 -2.60 0.13 6.70
N THR A 5 -3.57 -0.46 5.98
CA THR A 5 -4.95 -0.67 6.48
C THR A 5 -5.57 -1.92 5.86
N LEU A 6 -6.75 -2.33 6.34
CA LEU A 6 -7.52 -3.43 5.74
C LEU A 6 -7.92 -3.15 4.29
N GLY A 7 -8.17 -1.88 3.92
CA GLY A 7 -8.40 -1.53 2.52
C GLY A 7 -7.21 -1.88 1.60
N HIS A 8 -5.98 -1.83 2.12
CA HIS A 8 -4.80 -2.26 1.36
C HIS A 8 -4.63 -3.78 1.33
N GLN A 9 -5.16 -4.52 2.31
CA GLN A 9 -5.16 -6.00 2.29
C GLN A 9 -5.86 -6.51 1.03
N LYS A 10 -6.95 -5.87 0.57
CA LYS A 10 -7.65 -6.24 -0.67
C LYS A 10 -6.71 -6.20 -1.87
N LEU A 11 -5.94 -5.10 -2.02
CA LEU A 11 -4.93 -4.97 -3.08
C LEU A 11 -3.86 -6.05 -2.98
N VAL A 12 -3.34 -6.31 -1.77
CA VAL A 12 -2.34 -7.36 -1.53
C VAL A 12 -2.89 -8.74 -1.90
N ASN A 13 -4.12 -9.06 -1.49
CA ASN A 13 -4.76 -10.33 -1.82
C ASN A 13 -4.94 -10.49 -3.35
N THR A 14 -5.27 -9.41 -4.07
CA THR A 14 -5.33 -9.45 -5.54
C THR A 14 -3.95 -9.68 -6.16
N ILE A 15 -2.88 -9.09 -5.62
CA ILE A 15 -1.51 -9.36 -6.08
C ILE A 15 -1.17 -10.85 -5.88
N GLN A 16 -1.49 -11.39 -4.71
CA GLN A 16 -1.19 -12.78 -4.34
C GLN A 16 -2.04 -13.81 -5.08
N SER A 17 -3.18 -13.41 -5.68
CA SER A 17 -3.96 -14.30 -6.54
C SER A 17 -3.46 -14.35 -7.98
N GLN A 18 -2.50 -13.50 -8.35
CA GLN A 18 -1.84 -13.56 -9.66
C GLN A 18 -0.72 -14.60 -9.64
N PRO A 19 -0.38 -15.22 -10.79
CA PRO A 19 0.79 -16.09 -10.87
C PRO A 19 2.11 -15.32 -10.71
N GLY A 20 3.16 -16.01 -10.27
CA GLY A 20 4.52 -15.48 -10.20
C GLY A 20 4.92 -14.93 -8.82
N ASP A 21 6.03 -14.20 -8.77
CA ASP A 21 6.52 -13.59 -7.54
C ASP A 21 5.79 -12.28 -7.21
N HIS A 22 5.35 -12.15 -5.96
CA HIS A 22 4.54 -11.01 -5.52
C HIS A 22 5.42 -9.93 -4.88
N PHE A 23 5.37 -8.72 -5.43
CA PHE A 23 6.07 -7.55 -4.88
C PHE A 23 5.13 -6.44 -4.45
N LEU A 24 5.47 -5.79 -3.34
CA LEU A 24 4.87 -4.55 -2.88
C LEU A 24 5.96 -3.49 -2.69
N PHE A 25 5.91 -2.42 -3.47
CA PHE A 25 6.81 -1.27 -3.31
C PHE A 25 6.13 -0.19 -2.47
N LEU A 26 6.84 0.31 -1.46
CA LEU A 26 6.32 1.32 -0.54
C LEU A 26 6.81 2.71 -0.91
N THR A 27 5.92 3.70 -0.87
CA THR A 27 6.28 5.10 -1.13
C THR A 27 7.14 5.66 -0.01
N HIS A 28 8.08 6.54 -0.35
CA HIS A 28 8.90 7.25 0.62
C HIS A 28 8.27 8.54 1.15
N THR A 29 7.15 9.00 0.57
CA THR A 29 6.42 10.21 0.97
C THR A 29 6.21 10.29 2.48
N GLN A 30 6.57 11.43 3.06
CA GLN A 30 6.37 11.74 4.46
C GLN A 30 5.90 13.18 4.59
N ASN A 31 4.81 13.38 5.33
CA ASN A 31 4.19 14.67 5.57
C ASN A 31 3.48 14.59 6.92
N ALA A 32 3.67 15.59 7.79
CA ALA A 32 3.13 15.53 9.16
C ALA A 32 1.62 15.27 9.24
N LYS A 33 0.83 15.70 8.24
CA LYS A 33 -0.63 15.56 8.23
C LYS A 33 -1.11 14.39 7.39
N THR A 34 -0.61 14.27 6.15
CA THR A 34 -1.13 13.27 5.19
C THR A 34 -0.37 11.96 5.24
N ASP A 35 0.90 11.99 5.67
CA ASP A 35 1.82 10.85 5.64
C ASP A 35 2.73 10.83 6.89
N PRO A 36 2.14 10.76 8.11
CA PRO A 36 2.87 10.97 9.36
C PRO A 36 3.92 9.90 9.66
N LEU A 37 3.72 8.66 9.20
CA LEU A 37 4.68 7.58 9.42
C LEU A 37 5.89 7.71 8.49
N ALA A 38 7.08 7.55 9.06
CA ALA A 38 8.33 7.45 8.30
C ALA A 38 8.40 6.14 7.49
N PHE A 39 9.33 6.06 6.55
CA PHE A 39 9.49 4.85 5.72
C PHE A 39 9.70 3.57 6.53
N ALA A 40 10.60 3.59 7.53
CA ALA A 40 10.86 2.43 8.38
C ALA A 40 9.61 1.96 9.13
N GLU A 41 8.76 2.91 9.56
CA GLU A 41 7.50 2.60 10.26
C GLU A 41 6.48 2.00 9.28
N LYS A 42 6.35 2.56 8.07
CA LYS A 42 5.52 1.99 7.00
C LYS A 42 5.96 0.56 6.67
N LEU A 43 7.26 0.34 6.49
CA LEU A 43 7.85 -0.97 6.22
C LEU A 43 7.53 -1.98 7.33
N PHE A 44 7.81 -1.62 8.59
CA PHE A 44 7.54 -2.46 9.74
C PHE A 44 6.06 -2.90 9.78
N PHE A 45 5.13 -1.96 9.75
CA PHE A 45 3.71 -2.28 9.81
C PHE A 45 3.24 -3.11 8.61
N THR A 46 3.76 -2.82 7.41
CA THR A 46 3.43 -3.57 6.19
C THR A 46 3.87 -5.03 6.31
N GLN A 47 5.10 -5.29 6.79
CA GLN A 47 5.63 -6.65 6.98
C GLN A 47 4.87 -7.45 8.04
N GLN A 48 4.40 -6.79 9.09
CA GLN A 48 3.60 -7.45 10.14
C GLN A 48 2.17 -7.74 9.69
N MET A 49 1.62 -6.95 8.76
CA MET A 49 0.24 -7.07 8.30
C MET A 49 0.06 -8.00 7.11
N PHE A 50 1.01 -7.99 6.18
CA PHE A 50 0.88 -8.64 4.89
C PHE A 50 1.91 -9.76 4.77
N ALA A 51 1.48 -10.98 5.11
CA ALA A 51 2.29 -12.17 4.91
C ALA A 51 2.26 -12.61 3.44
N GLY A 52 3.32 -13.30 2.99
CA GLY A 52 3.37 -13.90 1.65
C GLY A 52 3.60 -12.93 0.48
N ILE A 53 4.07 -11.70 0.75
CA ILE A 53 4.42 -10.72 -0.28
C ILE A 53 5.84 -10.19 -0.03
N LYS A 54 6.66 -10.07 -1.09
CA LYS A 54 8.02 -9.53 -0.99
C LYS A 54 7.94 -8.01 -0.98
N ILE A 55 8.59 -7.37 -0.01
CA ILE A 55 8.71 -5.91 -0.04
C ILE A 55 9.85 -5.53 -0.99
N GLY A 56 9.56 -4.63 -1.93
CA GLY A 56 10.53 -4.16 -2.92
C GLY A 56 11.69 -3.38 -2.29
N ASP A 57 12.74 -3.17 -3.09
CA ASP A 57 13.97 -2.50 -2.65
C ASP A 57 13.67 -1.12 -2.02
N PRO A 58 14.12 -0.84 -0.78
CA PRO A 58 13.88 0.43 -0.10
C PRO A 58 14.60 1.63 -0.72
N LYS A 59 15.36 1.45 -1.80
CA LYS A 59 15.93 2.52 -2.63
C LYS A 59 15.01 2.96 -3.78
N VAL A 60 13.97 2.19 -4.10
CA VAL A 60 12.99 2.56 -5.13
C VAL A 60 12.13 3.72 -4.63
N ARG A 61 11.92 4.73 -5.49
CA ARG A 61 11.14 5.93 -5.19
C ARG A 61 9.97 6.15 -6.14
N THR A 62 10.06 5.62 -7.36
CA THR A 62 9.05 5.80 -8.41
C THR A 62 8.62 4.46 -8.99
N ILE A 63 7.48 4.45 -9.69
CA ILE A 63 7.02 3.25 -10.39
C ILE A 63 7.97 2.84 -11.52
N ILE A 64 8.56 3.81 -12.23
CA ILE A 64 9.56 3.53 -13.29
C ILE A 64 10.79 2.84 -12.69
N GLN A 65 11.28 3.30 -11.53
CA GLN A 65 12.38 2.62 -10.82
C GLN A 65 12.00 1.23 -10.34
N ALA A 66 10.74 1.01 -9.94
CA ALA A 66 10.27 -0.33 -9.57
C ALA A 66 10.33 -1.27 -10.78
N MET A 67 9.85 -0.82 -11.94
CA MET A 67 9.91 -1.58 -13.19
C MET A 67 11.36 -1.88 -13.61
N GLN A 68 12.24 -0.87 -13.60
CA GLN A 68 13.69 -1.07 -13.86
C GLN A 68 14.32 -2.08 -12.90
N LYS A 69 13.95 -2.03 -11.61
CA LYS A 69 14.46 -2.98 -10.63
C LYS A 69 14.00 -4.41 -10.94
N LEU A 70 12.74 -4.60 -11.35
CA LEU A 70 12.20 -5.91 -11.71
C LEU A 70 12.87 -6.45 -12.98
N GLU A 71 13.08 -5.61 -14.00
CA GLU A 71 13.85 -5.99 -15.19
C GLU A 71 15.27 -6.42 -14.83
N GLN A 72 15.97 -5.64 -13.99
CA GLN A 72 17.32 -5.98 -13.49
C GLN A 72 17.36 -7.30 -12.71
N MET A 73 16.25 -7.72 -12.13
CA MET A 73 16.10 -9.00 -11.45
C MET A 73 15.79 -10.17 -12.41
N GLY A 74 15.59 -9.89 -13.70
CA GLY A 74 15.35 -10.88 -14.73
C GLY A 74 13.87 -11.22 -14.96
N TYR A 75 12.92 -10.43 -14.44
CA TYR A 75 11.51 -10.64 -14.77
C TYR A 75 11.21 -10.17 -16.19
N THR A 76 10.47 -10.98 -16.94
CA THR A 76 10.06 -10.73 -18.33
C THR A 76 8.61 -10.28 -18.45
N ASP A 77 7.76 -10.68 -17.50
CA ASP A 77 6.33 -10.45 -17.51
C ASP A 77 5.88 -9.76 -16.23
N ILE A 78 5.11 -8.68 -16.37
CA ILE A 78 4.60 -7.90 -15.24
C ILE A 78 3.08 -7.97 -15.20
N THR A 79 2.53 -8.30 -14.03
CA THR A 79 1.14 -8.02 -13.69
C THR A 79 1.09 -6.90 -12.65
N TYR A 80 0.67 -5.72 -13.08
CA TYR A 80 0.50 -4.56 -12.21
C TYR A 80 -0.93 -4.50 -11.67
N VAL A 81 -1.10 -4.49 -10.35
CA VAL A 81 -2.42 -4.39 -9.71
C VAL A 81 -2.66 -2.95 -9.27
N ALA A 82 -3.81 -2.39 -9.68
CA ALA A 82 -4.22 -1.04 -9.33
C ALA A 82 -5.68 -1.00 -8.86
N GLY A 83 -6.04 0.06 -8.14
CA GLY A 83 -7.44 0.40 -7.89
C GLY A 83 -8.15 0.85 -9.17
N SER A 84 -9.47 0.73 -9.20
CA SER A 84 -10.31 1.08 -10.35
C SER A 84 -10.14 2.51 -10.83
N ASP A 85 -9.80 3.43 -9.93
CA ASP A 85 -9.62 4.86 -10.19
C ASP A 85 -8.40 5.18 -11.07
N ARG A 86 -7.37 4.33 -11.05
CA ARG A 86 -6.10 4.60 -11.75
C ARG A 86 -5.62 3.48 -12.66
N VAL A 87 -6.41 2.41 -12.80
CA VAL A 87 -6.02 1.22 -13.59
C VAL A 87 -5.66 1.57 -15.04
N ASN A 88 -6.45 2.43 -15.69
CA ASN A 88 -6.19 2.83 -17.09
C ASN A 88 -4.97 3.75 -17.20
N GLU A 89 -4.82 4.70 -16.27
CA GLU A 89 -3.66 5.61 -16.22
C GLU A 89 -2.36 4.82 -16.09
N PHE A 90 -2.30 3.84 -15.19
CA PHE A 90 -1.12 3.00 -15.03
C PHE A 90 -0.87 2.09 -16.22
N ARG A 91 -1.93 1.52 -16.82
CA ARG A 91 -1.77 0.72 -18.03
C ARG A 91 -1.10 1.52 -19.14
N GLU A 92 -1.56 2.75 -19.38
CA GLU A 92 -0.98 3.63 -20.40
C GLU A 92 0.44 4.06 -20.06
N LEU A 93 0.66 4.52 -18.82
CA LEU A 93 1.98 4.94 -18.35
C LEU A 93 3.02 3.82 -18.51
N LEU A 94 2.71 2.61 -18.03
CA LEU A 94 3.66 1.52 -17.99
C LEU A 94 4.01 1.00 -19.40
N ASN A 95 3.02 0.94 -20.30
CA ASN A 95 3.26 0.54 -21.69
C ASN A 95 4.00 1.62 -22.48
N LYS A 96 3.73 2.91 -22.23
CA LYS A 96 4.42 4.02 -22.89
C LYS A 96 5.94 3.97 -22.69
N TYR A 97 6.38 3.60 -21.48
CA TYR A 97 7.81 3.55 -21.13
C TYR A 97 8.46 2.17 -21.37
N ASN A 98 7.69 1.15 -21.76
CA ASN A 98 8.25 -0.14 -22.15
C ASN A 98 8.99 -0.03 -23.50
N GLY A 99 10.22 -0.54 -23.56
CA GLY A 99 11.18 -0.33 -24.65
C GLY A 99 11.92 1.01 -24.61
N GLN A 100 11.69 1.85 -23.58
CA GLN A 100 12.39 3.13 -23.39
C GLN A 100 13.17 3.15 -22.07
N GLU A 101 12.47 2.92 -20.95
CA GLU A 101 13.04 2.98 -19.60
C GLU A 101 13.33 1.58 -19.02
N TYR A 102 12.68 0.56 -19.57
CA TYR A 102 12.78 -0.86 -19.24
C TYR A 102 12.17 -1.68 -20.39
N THR A 103 12.45 -2.98 -20.45
CA THR A 103 11.93 -3.89 -21.50
C THR A 103 11.35 -5.16 -20.89
N PHE A 104 10.04 -5.34 -21.06
CA PHE A 104 9.28 -6.53 -20.71
C PHE A 104 8.58 -7.11 -21.93
N ASP A 105 8.44 -8.44 -21.96
CA ASP A 105 7.68 -9.18 -22.97
C ASP A 105 6.18 -8.91 -22.84
N SER A 106 5.68 -8.76 -21.60
CA SER A 106 4.28 -8.45 -21.32
C SER A 106 4.12 -7.56 -20.10
N ILE A 107 3.22 -6.56 -20.20
CA ILE A 107 2.73 -5.78 -19.08
C ILE A 107 1.20 -5.84 -19.05
N LYS A 108 0.65 -6.53 -18.07
CA LYS A 108 -0.79 -6.61 -17.82
C LYS A 108 -1.15 -5.74 -16.63
N THR A 109 -2.33 -5.12 -16.68
CA THR A 109 -2.87 -4.38 -15.54
C THR A 109 -4.16 -5.03 -15.06
N VAL A 110 -4.24 -5.32 -13.77
CA VAL A 110 -5.39 -5.94 -13.12
C VAL A 110 -6.03 -4.95 -12.15
N ASN A 111 -7.36 -4.85 -12.21
CA ASN A 111 -8.14 -4.03 -11.29
C ASN A 111 -8.41 -4.84 -10.00
N ALA A 112 -8.06 -4.31 -8.84
CA ALA A 112 -8.38 -4.91 -7.54
C ALA A 112 -9.84 -4.71 -7.10
N GLY A 113 -10.69 -4.19 -7.99
CA GLY A 113 -12.09 -3.91 -7.78
C GLY A 113 -12.35 -2.43 -7.47
N THR A 114 -13.61 -2.05 -7.65
CA THR A 114 -14.12 -0.73 -7.26
C THR A 114 -14.20 -0.63 -5.75
N ARG A 115 -14.00 0.58 -5.20
CA ARG A 115 -14.43 0.89 -3.82
C ARG A 115 -15.92 1.13 -3.86
N ASP A 116 -16.72 0.36 -3.13
CA ASP A 116 -18.10 0.77 -2.86
C ASP A 116 -18.09 1.85 -1.77
N PRO A 117 -18.40 3.13 -2.11
CA PRO A 117 -18.36 4.24 -1.17
C PRO A 117 -19.38 4.12 -0.04
N ASP A 118 -20.42 3.30 -0.22
CA ASP A 118 -21.50 3.07 0.75
C ASP A 118 -21.29 1.77 1.55
N SER A 119 -20.27 0.96 1.20
CA SER A 119 -20.00 -0.26 1.96
C SER A 119 -19.49 0.08 3.37
N GLN A 120 -20.24 -0.37 4.38
CA GLN A 120 -19.79 -0.35 5.78
C GLN A 120 -18.68 -1.39 6.07
N GLY A 121 -18.09 -1.97 5.02
CA GLY A 121 -17.10 -3.04 5.10
C GLY A 121 -15.65 -2.55 5.04
N VAL A 122 -14.75 -3.51 4.80
CA VAL A 122 -13.29 -3.33 4.72
C VAL A 122 -12.85 -2.27 3.70
N GLU A 123 -13.65 -2.03 2.66
CA GLU A 123 -13.31 -1.14 1.53
C GLU A 123 -13.29 0.34 1.90
N GLY A 124 -14.07 0.73 2.92
CA GLY A 124 -14.06 2.10 3.45
C GLY A 124 -12.78 2.46 4.21
N MET A 125 -12.04 1.47 4.73
CA MET A 125 -10.95 1.64 5.71
C MET A 125 -9.67 2.18 5.06
N SER A 126 -9.74 3.41 4.55
CA SER A 126 -8.64 4.13 3.92
C SER A 126 -7.63 4.67 4.94
N ALA A 127 -6.39 4.91 4.49
CA ALA A 127 -5.37 5.54 5.31
C ALA A 127 -5.82 6.88 5.91
N ARG A 128 -6.57 7.69 5.14
CA ARG A 128 -7.12 8.98 5.60
C ARG A 128 -8.08 8.78 6.78
N MET A 129 -9.04 7.86 6.63
CA MET A 129 -9.99 7.55 7.70
C MET A 129 -9.27 7.06 8.96
N VAL A 130 -8.30 6.15 8.81
CA VAL A 130 -7.55 5.61 9.97
C VAL A 130 -6.76 6.70 10.70
N ARG A 131 -6.20 7.68 9.98
CA ARG A 131 -5.58 8.87 10.62
C ARG A 131 -6.61 9.72 11.35
N ASP A 132 -7.79 9.93 10.78
CA ASP A 132 -8.87 10.69 11.43
C ASP A 132 -9.37 9.99 12.71
N LEU A 133 -9.50 8.66 12.68
CA LEU A 133 -9.84 7.83 13.86
C LEU A 133 -8.78 7.98 14.96
N ALA A 134 -7.49 7.89 14.58
CA ALA A 134 -6.39 8.10 15.52
C ALA A 134 -6.42 9.52 16.09
N ALA A 135 -6.66 10.54 15.28
CA ALA A 135 -6.69 11.93 15.71
C ALA A 135 -7.80 12.20 16.74
N ARG A 136 -9.00 11.66 16.51
CA ARG A 136 -10.18 11.87 17.38
C ARG A 136 -10.26 10.97 18.60
N GLY A 137 -9.30 10.05 18.78
CA GLY A 137 -9.30 9.16 19.96
C GLY A 137 -10.10 7.87 19.81
N ASP A 138 -10.58 7.55 18.60
CA ASP A 138 -11.48 6.41 18.37
C ASP A 138 -10.71 5.10 18.18
N LYS A 139 -10.14 4.60 19.28
CA LYS A 139 -9.29 3.41 19.29
C LYS A 139 -10.04 2.14 18.87
N ILE A 140 -11.33 2.03 19.19
CA ILE A 140 -12.13 0.85 18.86
C ILE A 140 -12.34 0.76 17.35
N ALA A 141 -12.80 1.84 16.70
CA ALA A 141 -12.95 1.84 15.26
C ALA A 141 -11.60 1.71 14.55
N PHE A 142 -10.54 2.33 15.11
CA PHE A 142 -9.19 2.18 14.58
C PHE A 142 -8.76 0.72 14.53
N MET A 143 -8.90 -0.03 15.63
CA MET A 143 -8.52 -1.44 15.67
C MET A 143 -9.27 -2.28 14.64
N LYS A 144 -10.55 -1.97 14.39
CA LYS A 144 -11.34 -2.66 13.35
C LYS A 144 -10.84 -2.38 11.93
N ALA A 145 -10.06 -1.31 11.72
CA ALA A 145 -9.56 -0.90 10.41
C ALA A 145 -8.17 -1.45 10.05
N ILE A 146 -7.52 -2.12 11.00
CA ILE A 146 -6.15 -2.60 10.89
C ILE A 146 -6.12 -4.12 10.82
N PRO A 147 -5.44 -4.71 9.82
CA PRO A 147 -5.22 -6.16 9.77
C PRO A 147 -4.23 -6.58 10.85
N GLY A 148 -4.38 -7.81 11.33
CA GLY A 148 -3.51 -8.39 12.36
C GLY A 148 -4.09 -8.31 13.77
N ASP A 149 -3.23 -8.49 14.76
CA ASP A 149 -3.65 -8.57 16.16
C ASP A 149 -3.87 -7.19 16.81
N ARG A 150 -4.52 -7.20 17.97
CA ARG A 150 -4.82 -5.98 18.73
C ARG A 150 -3.57 -5.25 19.23
N LYS A 151 -2.45 -5.96 19.39
CA LYS A 151 -1.19 -5.40 19.88
C LYS A 151 -0.53 -4.56 18.79
N LEU A 152 -0.46 -5.08 17.56
CA LEU A 152 0.02 -4.37 16.39
C LEU A 152 -0.85 -3.13 16.09
N ALA A 153 -2.17 -3.30 16.12
CA ALA A 153 -3.10 -2.19 15.93
C ALA A 153 -2.92 -1.10 17.01
N THR A 154 -2.74 -1.49 18.28
CA THR A 154 -2.47 -0.53 19.37
C THR A 154 -1.15 0.21 19.16
N MET A 155 -0.07 -0.50 18.82
CA MET A 155 1.23 0.10 18.56
C MET A 155 1.16 1.14 17.46
N MET A 156 0.44 0.84 16.37
CA MET A 156 0.28 1.79 15.27
C MET A 156 -0.61 2.98 15.63
N TYR A 157 -1.67 2.76 16.39
CA TYR A 157 -2.55 3.82 16.89
C TYR A 157 -1.75 4.83 17.73
N ASP A 158 -0.99 4.35 18.71
CA ASP A 158 -0.18 5.19 19.59
C ASP A 158 0.90 5.92 18.80
N LYS A 159 1.56 5.23 17.86
CA LYS A 159 2.55 5.84 16.96
C LYS A 159 1.95 6.97 16.12
N LEU A 160 0.79 6.75 15.50
CA LEU A 160 0.12 7.76 14.68
C LEU A 160 -0.29 8.97 15.50
N ARG A 161 -0.85 8.78 16.69
CA ARG A 161 -1.20 9.89 17.59
C ARG A 161 0.01 10.73 17.97
N SER A 162 1.12 10.07 18.32
CA SER A 162 2.39 10.74 18.58
C SER A 162 2.85 11.57 17.38
N LYS A 163 2.82 11.02 16.15
CA LYS A 163 3.22 11.74 14.93
C LYS A 163 2.27 12.88 14.55
N LEU A 164 1.00 12.76 14.91
CA LEU A 164 -0.02 13.80 14.70
C LEU A 164 -0.05 14.84 15.84
N ASN A 165 0.87 14.76 16.81
CA ASN A 165 0.92 15.62 17.99
C ASN A 165 -0.39 15.62 18.81
N VAL A 166 -1.06 14.47 18.89
CA VAL A 166 -2.28 14.32 19.67
C VAL A 166 -1.90 13.80 21.07
N PRO A 167 -2.38 14.41 22.16
CA PRO A 167 -2.05 14.00 23.53
C PRO A 167 -2.32 12.52 23.80
N ALA A 168 -1.58 11.91 24.73
CA ALA A 168 -1.94 10.57 25.21
C ALA A 168 -3.31 10.60 25.91
N ILE A 169 -4.04 9.46 25.83
CA ILE A 169 -5.31 9.23 26.55
C ILE A 169 -5.01 8.27 27.69
#